data_AF-A0A7V4ZTE1-F1
#
_entry.id   AF-A0A7V4ZTE1-F1
#
_cell.length_a   1.000
_cell.length_b   1.000
_cell.length_c   1.000
_cell.angle_alpha   90.00
_cell.angle_beta   90.00
_cell.angle_gamma   90.00
#
_symmetry.space_group_name_H-M   'P 1'
#
loop_
_entity.id
_entity.type
_entity.pdbx_description
1 polymer ?
#
loop_
_entity_poly.entity_id
_entity_poly.type
_entity_poly.pdbx_seq_one_letter_code
_entity_poly.pdbx_strand_id
1 'polypeptide(L)'
;MIEYLSPSQINLYIQCSLKYKYQYIDQIPKPFKPSGLAFGSAIHSAIEWFHKERMKKKEVSLEKLLKIFETDWFSQKVDTQIQYKDGEDEMKLLLTGKEMLGIYFRSPLDEIKGAEVPFHVPLLNPSTGEELGIPLEGIIDLIEKDDVVVEFKTSSRSMDPESLNDFLQLTAYSYAYRVLFGKEPQMLKVINFVKARTPKMVV
;
A
#
# COMPACT_ATOMS: atom_id res chain seq x y z
N MET A 1 -10.89 23.24 2.29
CA MET A 1 -12.02 22.33 2.54
C MET A 1 -11.54 20.94 2.16
N ILE A 2 -12.03 19.86 2.80
CA ILE A 2 -11.63 18.50 2.39
C ILE A 2 -12.35 18.15 1.09
N GLU A 3 -11.60 17.83 0.04
CA GLU A 3 -12.13 17.59 -1.31
C GLU A 3 -12.45 16.11 -1.56
N TYR A 4 -11.82 15.20 -0.84
CA TYR A 4 -12.02 13.75 -0.94
C TYR A 4 -11.72 13.05 0.40
N LEU A 5 -12.19 11.81 0.52
CA LEU A 5 -11.77 10.87 1.56
C LEU A 5 -10.89 9.78 0.94
N SER A 6 -9.96 9.24 1.71
CA SER A 6 -9.15 8.08 1.36
C SER A 6 -9.20 7.04 2.49
N PRO A 7 -8.88 5.77 2.22
CA PRO A 7 -8.85 4.74 3.27
C PRO A 7 -7.96 5.12 4.46
N SER A 8 -6.81 5.75 4.18
CA SER A 8 -5.88 6.26 5.20
C SER A 8 -6.47 7.41 6.02
N GLN A 9 -7.18 8.34 5.39
CA GLN A 9 -7.89 9.44 6.07
C GLN A 9 -8.98 8.91 6.99
N ILE A 10 -9.81 7.99 6.49
CA ILE A 10 -10.92 7.39 7.25
C ILE A 10 -10.37 6.60 8.45
N ASN A 11 -9.37 5.74 8.23
CA ASN A 11 -8.71 5.00 9.30
C ASN A 11 -8.13 5.92 10.38
N LEU A 12 -7.45 7.01 10.00
CA LEU A 12 -6.87 7.93 10.97
C LEU A 12 -7.96 8.63 11.79
N TYR A 13 -9.08 8.99 11.17
CA TYR A 13 -10.21 9.60 11.87
C TYR A 13 -10.85 8.64 12.88
N ILE A 14 -11.14 7.41 12.45
CA ILE A 14 -11.70 6.35 13.32
C ILE A 14 -10.76 6.09 14.50
N GLN A 15 -9.45 6.04 14.25
CA GLN A 15 -8.45 5.82 15.30
C GLN A 15 -8.37 7.01 16.27
N CYS A 16 -8.33 8.24 15.74
CA CYS A 16 -8.26 9.46 16.54
C CYS A 16 -8.58 10.69 15.69
N SER A 17 -9.80 11.24 15.86
CA SER A 17 -10.26 12.44 15.16
C SER A 17 -9.37 13.67 15.38
N LEU A 18 -8.72 13.80 16.54
CA LEU A 18 -7.78 14.88 16.80
C LEU A 18 -6.49 14.74 15.97
N LYS A 19 -5.96 13.51 15.81
CA LYS A 19 -4.82 13.27 14.91
C LYS A 19 -5.18 13.55 13.46
N TYR A 20 -6.38 13.17 13.04
CA TYR A 20 -6.91 13.52 11.72
C TYR A 20 -6.91 15.04 11.51
N LYS A 21 -7.46 15.79 12.48
CA LYS A 21 -7.48 17.26 12.41
C LYS A 21 -6.07 17.82 12.25
N TYR A 22 -5.13 17.45 13.12
CA TYR A 22 -3.76 17.94 13.06
C TYR A 22 -3.07 17.64 11.73
N GLN A 23 -3.32 16.46 11.16
CA GLN A 23 -2.65 16.03 9.94
C GLN A 23 -3.29 16.60 8.66
N TYR A 24 -4.62 16.56 8.55
CA TYR A 24 -5.32 16.85 7.29
C TYR A 24 -6.05 18.19 7.26
N ILE A 25 -6.36 18.78 8.42
CA ILE A 25 -7.02 20.09 8.51
C ILE A 25 -5.99 21.16 8.81
N ASP A 26 -5.30 21.03 9.95
CA ASP A 26 -4.33 22.02 10.42
C ASP A 26 -2.97 21.87 9.71
N GLN A 27 -2.75 20.73 9.04
CA GLN A 27 -1.53 20.41 8.26
C GLN A 27 -0.22 20.66 9.02
N ILE A 28 -0.22 20.29 10.31
CA ILE A 28 0.94 20.47 11.18
C ILE A 28 2.09 19.61 10.64
N PRO A 29 3.27 20.19 10.35
CA PRO A 29 4.41 19.44 9.85
C PRO A 29 4.84 18.33 10.81
N LYS A 30 5.14 17.15 10.27
CA LYS A 30 5.66 16.04 11.08
C LYS A 30 7.14 16.27 11.36
N PRO A 31 7.59 16.21 12.63
CA PRO A 31 9.00 16.44 12.97
C PRO A 31 9.93 15.33 12.45
N PHE A 32 9.38 14.15 12.20
CA PHE A 32 10.10 12.99 11.68
C PHE A 32 9.16 12.06 10.91
N LYS A 33 9.74 11.17 10.11
CA LYS A 33 9.07 10.07 9.43
C LYS A 33 9.43 8.75 10.14
N PRO A 34 8.46 7.99 10.69
CA PRO A 34 8.74 6.67 11.23
C PRO A 34 9.39 5.75 10.19
N SER A 35 10.44 5.02 10.57
CA SER A 35 11.17 4.07 9.71
C SER A 35 10.26 3.11 8.96
N GLY A 36 9.22 2.60 9.62
CA GLY A 36 8.25 1.69 9.00
C GLY A 36 7.46 2.29 7.85
N LEU A 37 7.10 3.58 7.91
CA LEU A 37 6.40 4.27 6.83
C LEU A 37 7.33 4.52 5.64
N ALA A 38 8.56 4.98 5.91
CA ALA A 38 9.58 5.15 4.87
C ALA A 38 9.89 3.81 4.17
N PHE A 39 10.04 2.75 4.96
CA PHE A 39 10.34 1.41 4.46
C PHE A 39 9.20 0.86 3.60
N GLY A 40 7.97 0.93 4.09
CA GLY A 40 6.79 0.52 3.33
C GLY A 40 6.68 1.26 2.01
N SER A 41 6.84 2.59 2.01
CA SER A 41 6.82 3.42 0.79
C SER A 41 7.85 2.93 -0.25
N ALA A 42 9.09 2.68 0.17
CA ALA A 42 10.14 2.22 -0.73
C ALA A 42 9.86 0.82 -1.29
N ILE A 43 9.27 -0.09 -0.51
CA ILE A 43 8.85 -1.42 -0.97
C ILE A 43 7.75 -1.31 -2.02
N HIS A 44 6.70 -0.50 -1.76
CA HIS A 44 5.61 -0.29 -2.72
C HIS A 44 6.12 0.32 -4.03
N SER A 45 6.96 1.36 -3.97
CA SER A 45 7.59 2.01 -5.13
C SER A 45 8.36 1.01 -6.01
N ALA A 46 9.10 0.08 -5.39
CA ALA A 46 9.82 -0.96 -6.10
C ALA A 46 8.88 -2.00 -6.77
N ILE A 47 7.83 -2.42 -6.07
CA ILE A 47 6.83 -3.38 -6.57
C ILE A 47 5.99 -2.76 -7.70
N GLU A 48 5.59 -1.50 -7.55
CA GLU A 48 4.94 -0.71 -8.59
C GLU A 48 5.79 -0.71 -9.86
N TRP A 49 7.05 -0.30 -9.75
CA TRP A 49 7.97 -0.25 -10.88
C TRP A 49 8.08 -1.60 -11.57
N PHE A 50 8.22 -2.67 -10.78
CA PHE A 50 8.33 -4.03 -11.27
C PHE A 50 7.11 -4.44 -12.11
N HIS A 51 5.89 -4.23 -11.60
CA HIS A 51 4.68 -4.60 -12.33
C HIS A 51 4.44 -3.72 -13.54
N LYS A 52 4.65 -2.40 -13.43
CA LYS A 52 4.51 -1.47 -14.56
C LYS A 52 5.45 -1.81 -15.71
N GLU A 53 6.69 -2.21 -15.43
CA GLU A 53 7.63 -2.61 -16.49
C GLU A 53 7.29 -3.98 -17.09
N ARG A 54 6.81 -4.94 -16.28
CA ARG A 54 6.33 -6.24 -16.79
C ARG A 54 5.09 -6.09 -17.68
N MET A 55 4.14 -5.23 -17.32
CA MET A 55 2.98 -4.91 -18.16
C MET A 55 3.39 -4.34 -19.53
N LYS A 56 4.49 -3.58 -19.58
CA LYS A 56 5.08 -3.08 -20.83
C LYS A 56 5.90 -4.14 -21.58
N LYS A 57 5.88 -5.41 -21.15
CA LYS A 57 6.66 -6.53 -21.69
C LYS A 57 8.18 -6.27 -21.72
N LYS A 58 8.67 -5.44 -20.80
CA LYS A 58 10.11 -5.19 -20.67
C LYS A 58 10.74 -6.25 -19.78
N GLU A 59 12.00 -6.52 -20.04
CA GLU A 59 12.81 -7.35 -19.15
C GLU A 59 13.08 -6.62 -17.84
N VAL A 60 12.82 -7.32 -16.73
CA VAL A 60 13.05 -6.84 -15.37
C VAL A 60 14.09 -7.74 -14.72
N SER A 61 15.11 -7.14 -14.11
CA SER A 61 16.13 -7.87 -13.35
C SER A 61 15.96 -7.62 -11.86
N LEU A 62 16.34 -8.60 -11.04
CA LEU A 62 16.38 -8.44 -9.59
C LEU A 62 17.28 -7.26 -9.20
N GLU A 63 18.44 -7.11 -9.83
CA GLU A 63 19.35 -5.99 -9.58
C GLU A 63 18.66 -4.63 -9.74
N LYS A 64 17.90 -4.45 -10.84
CA LYS A 64 17.21 -3.19 -11.09
C LYS A 64 16.07 -2.95 -10.10
N LEU A 65 15.33 -4.00 -9.74
CA LEU A 65 14.31 -3.94 -8.68
C LEU A 65 14.91 -3.43 -7.35
N LEU A 66 16.02 -4.06 -6.93
CA LEU A 66 16.70 -3.69 -5.69
C LEU A 66 17.26 -2.26 -5.75
N LYS A 67 17.75 -1.83 -6.91
CA LYS A 67 18.22 -0.46 -7.11
C LYS A 67 17.11 0.59 -7.01
N ILE A 68 15.91 0.29 -7.52
CA ILE A 68 14.74 1.19 -7.37
C ILE A 68 14.37 1.32 -5.90
N PHE A 69 14.30 0.19 -5.17
CA PHE A 69 14.05 0.20 -3.74
C PHE A 69 15.07 1.03 -2.96
N GLU A 70 16.36 0.85 -3.21
CA GLU A 70 17.41 1.63 -2.56
C GLU A 70 17.27 3.12 -2.87
N THR A 71 17.06 3.46 -4.15
CA THR A 71 16.92 4.85 -4.59
C THR A 71 15.75 5.52 -3.87
N ASP A 72 14.60 4.85 -3.80
CA ASP A 72 13.42 5.38 -3.11
C ASP A 72 13.66 5.49 -1.60
N TRP A 73 14.29 4.49 -0.97
CA TRP A 73 14.67 4.55 0.45
C TRP A 73 15.52 5.78 0.75
N PHE A 74 16.51 6.09 -0.10
CA PHE A 74 17.34 7.28 0.06
C PHE A 74 16.56 8.57 -0.18
N SER A 75 15.61 8.60 -1.13
CA SER A 75 14.76 9.78 -1.32
C SER A 75 13.81 10.04 -0.15
N GLN A 76 13.37 9.00 0.57
CA GLN A 76 12.53 9.16 1.77
C GLN A 76 13.17 10.02 2.87
N LYS A 77 14.51 10.18 2.84
CA LYS A 77 15.32 10.92 3.82
C LYS A 77 15.58 12.38 3.47
N VAL A 78 15.30 12.81 2.24
CA VAL A 78 15.71 14.15 1.75
C VAL A 78 15.00 15.26 2.52
N ASP A 79 13.69 15.15 2.68
CA ASP A 79 12.86 16.22 3.24
C ASP A 79 12.50 16.02 4.72
N THR A 80 12.77 14.85 5.29
CA THR A 80 12.35 14.51 6.65
C THR A 80 13.30 13.51 7.30
N GLN A 81 13.72 13.79 8.52
CA GLN A 81 14.51 12.86 9.32
C GLN A 81 13.73 11.56 9.56
N ILE A 82 14.37 10.41 9.30
CA ILE A 82 13.80 9.11 9.66
C ILE A 82 14.06 8.83 11.14
N GLN A 83 12.99 8.52 11.88
CA GLN A 83 13.09 8.00 13.24
C GLN A 83 12.99 6.47 13.24
N TYR A 84 14.06 5.83 13.69
CA TYR A 84 14.14 4.37 13.81
C TYR A 84 13.56 3.88 15.14
N LYS A 85 13.00 2.68 15.13
CA LYS A 85 12.59 1.98 16.36
C LYS A 85 13.79 1.34 17.02
N ASP A 86 13.68 1.01 18.31
CA ASP A 86 14.72 0.29 19.03
C ASP A 86 15.10 -1.01 18.32
N GLY A 87 16.40 -1.18 18.05
CA GLY A 87 16.95 -2.34 17.36
C GLY A 87 16.90 -2.29 15.82
N GLU A 88 16.15 -1.36 15.23
CA GLU A 88 16.20 -1.07 13.79
C GLU A 88 17.33 -0.08 13.47
N ASP A 89 17.96 -0.26 12.31
CA ASP A 89 18.87 0.72 11.71
C ASP A 89 18.73 0.68 10.18
N GLU A 90 19.32 1.66 9.51
CA GLU A 90 19.26 1.79 8.05
C GLU A 90 19.75 0.53 7.32
N MET A 91 20.90 0.00 7.72
CA MET A 91 21.52 -1.13 7.03
C MET A 91 20.65 -2.39 7.17
N LYS A 92 20.11 -2.65 8.37
CA LYS A 92 19.18 -3.77 8.60
C LYS A 92 17.92 -3.64 7.77
N LEU A 93 17.33 -2.44 7.68
CA LEU A 93 16.12 -2.23 6.88
C LEU A 93 16.41 -2.39 5.40
N LEU A 94 17.52 -1.85 4.88
CA LEU A 94 17.93 -2.05 3.50
C LEU A 94 18.12 -3.54 3.14
N LEU A 95 18.81 -4.29 3.99
CA LEU A 95 19.00 -5.73 3.79
C LEU A 95 17.66 -6.48 3.83
N THR A 96 16.82 -6.19 4.82
CA THR A 96 15.48 -6.78 4.97
C THR A 96 14.62 -6.53 3.74
N GLY A 97 14.62 -5.31 3.21
CA GLY A 97 13.85 -4.95 2.01
C GLY A 97 14.35 -5.68 0.76
N LYS A 98 15.67 -5.80 0.59
CA LYS A 98 16.26 -6.58 -0.51
C LYS A 98 15.89 -8.06 -0.45
N GLU A 99 15.90 -8.64 0.74
CA GLU A 99 15.50 -10.04 0.95
C GLU A 99 14.01 -10.24 0.61
N MET A 100 13.13 -9.35 1.09
CA MET A 100 11.70 -9.37 0.79
C MET A 100 11.41 -9.26 -0.71
N LEU A 101 12.03 -8.29 -1.38
CA LEU A 101 11.87 -8.10 -2.83
C LEU A 101 12.46 -9.28 -3.61
N GLY A 102 13.54 -9.87 -3.13
CA GLY A 102 14.10 -11.09 -3.71
C GLY A 102 13.14 -12.28 -3.60
N ILE A 103 12.47 -12.44 -2.46
CA ILE A 103 11.41 -13.46 -2.28
C ILE A 103 10.28 -13.20 -3.28
N TYR A 104 9.80 -11.95 -3.35
CA TYR A 104 8.71 -11.58 -4.25
C TYR A 104 9.06 -11.82 -5.72
N PHE A 105 10.24 -11.38 -6.16
CA PHE A 105 10.71 -11.50 -7.54
C PHE A 105 10.76 -12.96 -8.04
N ARG A 106 11.06 -13.90 -7.13
CA ARG A 106 11.14 -15.35 -7.43
C ARG A 106 9.82 -16.08 -7.26
N SER A 107 8.80 -15.43 -6.68
CA SER A 107 7.49 -16.05 -6.49
C SER A 107 6.77 -16.21 -7.83
N PRO A 108 5.92 -17.24 -7.99
CA PRO A 108 5.06 -17.33 -9.16
C PRO A 108 4.10 -16.14 -9.17
N LEU A 109 3.94 -15.51 -10.32
CA LEU A 109 3.07 -14.34 -10.50
C LEU A 109 2.06 -14.63 -11.58
N ASP A 110 0.81 -14.30 -11.30
CA ASP A 110 -0.26 -14.33 -12.28
C ASP A 110 -0.10 -13.22 -13.34
N GLU A 111 -0.91 -13.30 -14.39
CA GLU A 111 -1.01 -12.24 -15.37
C GLU A 111 -1.56 -10.97 -14.69
N ILE A 112 -0.94 -9.83 -14.97
CA ILE A 112 -1.33 -8.53 -14.39
C ILE A 112 -2.27 -7.81 -15.34
N LYS A 113 -3.43 -7.38 -14.84
CA LYS A 113 -4.42 -6.56 -15.56
C LYS A 113 -4.30 -5.07 -15.23
N GLY A 114 -3.84 -4.73 -14.04
CA GLY A 114 -3.59 -3.34 -13.63
C GLY A 114 -2.56 -3.27 -12.50
N ALA A 115 -1.78 -2.19 -12.46
CA ALA A 115 -0.81 -1.91 -11.41
C ALA A 115 -0.86 -0.42 -11.05
N GLU A 116 -0.98 -0.11 -9.76
CA GLU A 116 -1.25 1.23 -9.22
C GLU A 116 -2.40 1.90 -9.96
N VAL A 117 -3.59 1.29 -9.88
CA VAL A 117 -4.79 1.77 -10.57
C VAL A 117 -5.44 2.86 -9.72
N PRO A 118 -5.33 4.15 -10.09
CA PRO A 118 -5.96 5.22 -9.33
C PRO A 118 -7.47 5.11 -9.46
N PHE A 119 -8.19 5.49 -8.41
CA PHE A 119 -9.63 5.60 -8.43
C PHE A 119 -10.09 6.90 -7.77
N HIS A 120 -11.16 7.44 -8.33
CA HIS A 120 -11.93 8.55 -7.80
C HIS A 120 -13.39 8.20 -8.03
N VAL A 121 -14.07 7.76 -6.97
CA VAL A 121 -15.42 7.21 -7.07
C VAL A 121 -16.36 7.92 -6.10
N PRO A 122 -17.64 8.14 -6.45
CA PRO A 122 -18.59 8.72 -5.52
C PRO A 122 -18.74 7.80 -4.30
N LEU A 123 -18.92 8.38 -3.10
CA LEU A 123 -19.40 7.63 -1.94
C LEU A 123 -20.92 7.67 -1.92
N LEU A 124 -21.53 6.48 -1.96
CA LEU A 124 -22.98 6.33 -1.92
C LEU A 124 -23.43 5.93 -0.52
N ASN A 125 -24.54 6.49 -0.07
CA ASN A 125 -25.25 6.01 1.11
C ASN A 125 -25.71 4.57 0.84
N PRO A 126 -25.30 3.57 1.64
CA PRO A 126 -25.66 2.18 1.37
C PRO A 126 -27.16 1.87 1.54
N SER A 127 -27.90 2.73 2.26
CA SER A 127 -29.35 2.55 2.47
C SER A 127 -30.20 3.27 1.42
N THR A 128 -29.77 4.43 0.93
CA THR A 128 -30.57 5.26 -0.01
C THR A 128 -30.03 5.27 -1.44
N GLY A 129 -28.76 4.93 -1.64
CA GLY A 129 -28.06 5.03 -2.92
C GLY A 129 -27.65 6.45 -3.30
N GLU A 130 -27.94 7.45 -2.46
CA GLU A 130 -27.61 8.85 -2.73
C GLU A 130 -26.12 9.14 -2.53
N GLU A 131 -25.56 10.04 -3.35
CA GLU A 131 -24.19 10.50 -3.17
C GLU A 131 -24.04 11.33 -1.89
N LEU A 132 -22.98 11.05 -1.13
CA LEU A 132 -22.65 11.77 0.10
C LEU A 132 -22.00 13.14 -0.14
N GLY A 133 -21.80 13.53 -1.40
CA GLY A 133 -21.21 14.82 -1.77
C GLY A 133 -19.69 14.93 -1.56
N ILE A 134 -19.03 13.83 -1.20
CA ILE A 134 -17.57 13.72 -1.09
C ILE A 134 -17.10 12.39 -1.70
N PRO A 135 -16.16 12.39 -2.65
CA PRO A 135 -15.68 11.18 -3.30
C PRO A 135 -14.71 10.40 -2.41
N LEU A 136 -14.55 9.12 -2.72
CA LEU A 136 -13.47 8.28 -2.23
C LEU A 136 -12.35 8.23 -3.29
N GLU A 137 -11.14 8.54 -2.86
CA GLU A 137 -9.93 8.45 -3.66
C GLU A 137 -8.91 7.49 -3.07
N GLY A 138 -8.15 6.88 -3.97
CA GLY A 138 -7.05 6.01 -3.60
C GLY A 138 -6.43 5.37 -4.84
N ILE A 139 -5.59 4.38 -4.60
CA ILE A 139 -4.88 3.64 -5.64
C ILE A 139 -4.96 2.18 -5.26
N ILE A 140 -5.43 1.32 -6.17
CA ILE A 140 -5.38 -0.13 -6.01
C ILE A 140 -3.98 -0.58 -6.44
N ASP A 141 -3.22 -1.20 -5.54
CA ASP A 141 -1.83 -1.58 -5.81
C ASP A 141 -1.69 -2.50 -7.04
N LEU A 142 -2.53 -3.54 -7.13
CA LEU A 142 -2.47 -4.50 -8.23
C LEU A 142 -3.81 -5.19 -8.48
N ILE A 143 -4.11 -5.41 -9.76
CA ILE A 143 -5.21 -6.23 -10.23
C ILE A 143 -4.61 -7.36 -11.08
N GLU A 144 -4.74 -8.59 -10.62
CA GLU A 144 -4.30 -9.78 -11.34
C GLU A 144 -5.43 -10.28 -12.28
N LYS A 145 -5.17 -11.36 -13.03
CA LYS A 145 -6.20 -12.07 -13.79
C LYS A 145 -7.36 -12.50 -12.88
N ASP A 146 -8.50 -12.81 -13.50
CA ASP A 146 -9.70 -13.27 -12.80
C ASP A 146 -10.19 -12.28 -11.73
N ASP A 147 -9.95 -10.98 -11.94
CA ASP A 147 -10.43 -9.88 -11.07
C ASP A 147 -9.99 -10.01 -9.60
N VAL A 148 -8.79 -10.55 -9.38
CA VAL A 148 -8.17 -10.62 -8.05
C VAL A 148 -7.52 -9.27 -7.74
N VAL A 149 -7.99 -8.61 -6.68
CA VAL A 149 -7.47 -7.33 -6.22
C VAL A 149 -6.50 -7.56 -5.08
N VAL A 150 -5.28 -7.06 -5.21
CA VAL A 150 -4.17 -7.30 -4.28
C VAL A 150 -3.77 -6.02 -3.57
N GLU A 151 -3.59 -6.11 -2.25
CA GLU A 151 -2.93 -5.11 -1.42
C GLU A 151 -1.55 -5.64 -0.97
N PHE A 152 -0.50 -4.83 -1.09
CA PHE A 152 0.77 -5.14 -0.47
C PHE A 152 0.84 -4.51 0.93
N LYS A 153 1.40 -5.25 1.89
CA LYS A 153 1.69 -4.71 3.21
C LYS A 153 3.08 -5.07 3.68
N THR A 154 3.66 -4.17 4.46
CA THR A 154 4.85 -4.47 5.27
C THR A 154 4.46 -4.39 6.74
N SER A 155 4.84 -5.39 7.52
CA SER A 155 4.49 -5.46 8.94
C SER A 155 5.62 -6.04 9.77
N SER A 156 5.63 -5.81 11.08
CA SER A 156 6.58 -6.46 12.00
C SER A 156 6.19 -7.90 12.34
N ARG A 157 4.93 -8.28 12.13
CA ARG A 157 4.36 -9.60 12.46
C ARG A 157 3.37 -10.02 11.39
N SER A 158 3.23 -11.32 11.16
CA SER A 158 2.16 -11.84 10.31
C SER A 158 0.81 -11.29 10.76
N MET A 159 -0.02 -10.90 9.80
CA MET A 159 -1.39 -10.49 10.09
C MET A 159 -2.20 -11.70 10.50
N ASP A 160 -3.13 -11.48 11.41
CA ASP A 160 -4.14 -12.46 11.77
C ASP A 160 -5.19 -12.50 10.65
N PRO A 161 -5.47 -13.67 10.03
CA PRO A 161 -6.51 -13.79 9.01
C PRO A 161 -7.86 -13.23 9.45
N GLU A 162 -8.23 -13.35 10.73
CA GLU A 162 -9.50 -12.79 11.23
C GLU A 162 -9.52 -11.26 11.17
N SER A 163 -8.38 -10.61 11.34
CA SER A 163 -8.27 -9.15 11.27
C SER A 163 -8.47 -8.57 9.86
N LEU A 164 -8.44 -9.42 8.83
CA LEU A 164 -8.68 -9.01 7.45
C LEU A 164 -10.15 -8.67 7.18
N ASN A 165 -11.08 -9.21 7.98
CA ASN A 165 -12.51 -8.94 7.83
C ASN A 165 -12.86 -7.47 8.07
N ASP A 166 -12.11 -6.81 8.96
CA ASP A 166 -12.30 -5.39 9.32
C ASP A 166 -11.29 -4.48 8.60
N PHE A 167 -10.58 -4.99 7.61
CA PHE A 167 -9.50 -4.25 6.98
C PHE A 167 -10.02 -3.26 5.94
N LEU A 168 -10.28 -2.02 6.39
CA LEU A 168 -10.91 -0.95 5.62
C LEU A 168 -10.32 -0.73 4.22
N GLN A 169 -9.02 -0.92 4.04
CA GLN A 169 -8.39 -0.70 2.74
C GLN A 169 -8.88 -1.71 1.69
N LEU A 170 -9.07 -2.97 2.06
CA LEU A 170 -9.69 -3.96 1.17
C LEU A 170 -11.17 -3.67 0.92
N THR A 171 -11.89 -3.20 1.93
CA THR A 171 -13.28 -2.76 1.75
C THR A 171 -13.37 -1.63 0.75
N ALA A 172 -12.48 -0.64 0.85
CA ALA A 172 -12.40 0.47 -0.09
C ALA A 172 -12.00 0.03 -1.49
N TYR A 173 -11.05 -0.89 -1.63
CA TYR A 173 -10.66 -1.44 -2.93
C TYR A 173 -11.79 -2.22 -3.58
N SER A 174 -12.49 -3.07 -2.83
CA SER A 174 -13.67 -3.78 -3.32
C SER A 174 -14.77 -2.83 -3.79
N TYR A 175 -15.07 -1.80 -2.98
CA TYR A 175 -16.03 -0.76 -3.33
C TYR A 175 -15.63 -0.02 -4.61
N ALA A 176 -14.38 0.47 -4.68
CA ALA A 176 -13.88 1.20 -5.85
C ALA A 176 -13.88 0.32 -7.09
N TYR A 177 -13.43 -0.94 -6.97
CA TYR A 177 -13.45 -1.91 -8.06
C TYR A 177 -14.88 -2.10 -8.59
N ARG A 178 -15.86 -2.30 -7.70
CA ARG A 178 -17.26 -2.43 -8.09
C ARG A 178 -17.79 -1.23 -8.86
N VAL A 179 -17.50 -0.02 -8.38
CA VAL A 179 -17.96 1.21 -9.04
C VAL A 179 -17.29 1.39 -10.40
N LEU A 180 -15.99 1.09 -10.51
CA LEU A 180 -15.23 1.25 -11.76
C LEU A 180 -15.57 0.20 -12.82
N PHE A 181 -15.78 -1.05 -12.42
CA PHE A 181 -15.91 -2.19 -13.33
C PHE A 181 -17.33 -2.75 -13.43
N GLY A 182 -18.27 -2.26 -12.60
CA GLY A 182 -19.67 -2.69 -12.61
C GLY A 182 -19.90 -4.12 -12.09
N LYS A 183 -18.91 -4.72 -11.42
CA LYS A 183 -18.95 -6.07 -10.86
C LYS A 183 -18.07 -6.18 -9.62
N GLU A 184 -18.37 -7.13 -8.74
CA GLU A 184 -17.51 -7.41 -7.57
C GLU A 184 -16.17 -8.03 -8.03
N PRO A 185 -15.05 -7.76 -7.32
CA PRO A 185 -13.82 -8.52 -7.54
C PRO A 185 -14.06 -9.98 -7.15
N GLN A 186 -13.41 -10.94 -7.83
CA GLN A 186 -13.57 -12.36 -7.44
C GLN A 186 -12.91 -12.67 -6.10
N MET A 187 -11.78 -12.01 -5.81
CA MET A 187 -11.03 -12.23 -4.59
C MET A 187 -10.30 -10.96 -4.17
N LEU A 188 -10.24 -10.74 -2.86
CA LEU A 188 -9.35 -9.77 -2.23
C LEU A 188 -8.18 -10.54 -1.63
N LYS A 189 -6.95 -10.11 -1.92
CA LYS A 189 -5.72 -10.78 -1.52
C LYS A 189 -4.79 -9.78 -0.86
N VAL A 190 -4.12 -10.21 0.21
CA VAL A 190 -3.08 -9.39 0.84
C VAL A 190 -1.76 -10.10 0.79
N ILE A 191 -0.77 -9.48 0.16
CA ILE A 191 0.61 -9.97 0.21
C ILE A 191 1.32 -9.20 1.32
N ASN A 192 1.57 -9.90 2.43
CA ASN A 192 2.21 -9.33 3.60
C ASN A 192 3.69 -9.71 3.70
N PHE A 193 4.56 -8.72 3.59
CA PHE A 193 5.98 -8.79 3.86
C PHE A 193 6.26 -8.60 5.35
N VAL A 194 6.63 -9.69 6.02
CA VAL A 194 6.85 -9.70 7.47
C VAL A 194 8.32 -9.49 7.80
N LYS A 195 8.63 -8.38 8.49
CA LYS A 195 9.96 -7.97 8.98
C LYS A 195 10.37 -8.80 10.21
N ALA A 196 10.48 -10.12 10.04
CA ALA A 196 11.03 -11.03 11.04
C ALA A 196 12.55 -11.18 10.86
N ARG A 197 13.21 -11.85 11.81
CA ARG A 197 14.66 -12.17 11.73
C ARG A 197 15.04 -12.84 10.41
N THR A 198 14.14 -13.68 9.90
CA THR A 198 14.16 -14.18 8.52
C THR A 198 12.93 -13.60 7.84
N PRO A 199 13.09 -12.64 6.92
CA PRO A 199 11.96 -12.06 6.21
C PRO A 199 11.17 -13.12 5.47
N LYS A 200 9.86 -12.97 5.46
CA LYS A 200 8.95 -13.88 4.77
C LYS A 200 7.81 -13.11 4.13
N MET A 201 7.26 -13.71 3.09
CA MET A 201 6.04 -13.27 2.43
C MET A 201 4.91 -14.22 2.82
N VAL A 202 3.81 -13.67 3.29
CA VAL A 202 2.56 -14.39 3.57
C VAL A 202 1.50 -13.88 2.61
N VAL A 203 0.75 -14.79 2.01
CA VAL A 203 -0.37 -14.50 1.10
C VAL A 203 -1.67 -14.92 1.78
#